data_AF-A0A485PPR6-F1
#
_entry.id   AF-A0A485PPR6-F1
#
_cell.length_a   1.000
_cell.length_b   1.000
_cell.length_c   1.000
_cell.angle_alpha   90.00
_cell.angle_beta   90.00
_cell.angle_gamma   90.00
#
_symmetry.space_group_name_H-M   'P 1'
#
loop_
_entity.id
_entity.type
_entity.pdbx_description
1 polymer ?
#
loop_
_entity_poly.entity_id
_entity_poly.type
_entity_poly.pdbx_seq_one_letter_code
_entity_poly.pdbx_strand_id
1 'polypeptide(L)'
;RGELLLHIPPPHSSLALVAGWGYTTLGRARPVVGSHLRVGEGLLPTSAPPPQLLHVAIVCAGHNSSRDLNTLVKSVLFYRKNPLHFHLVTDAVARNILEMLFHTWMVPAVGVSFYDLEELKPQVSWIPNKHYSGLYGLMKLVLPGALPPDLARVIVLDTDVTFASDIAELWALFAHFSGERSGTQPQPAPLPGLSR
;
A
#
# COMPACT_ATOMS: atom_id res chain seq x y z
N ARG A 1 39.97 -21.10 -13.14
CA ARG A 1 39.59 -20.81 -11.74
C ARG A 1 39.99 -19.37 -11.48
N GLY A 2 39.07 -18.42 -11.67
CA GLY A 2 39.33 -17.00 -11.48
C GLY A 2 38.20 -16.43 -10.65
N GLU A 3 38.53 -16.00 -9.43
CA GLU A 3 37.60 -15.34 -8.51
C GLU A 3 37.35 -13.91 -9.00
N LEU A 4 36.07 -13.55 -9.18
CA LEU A 4 35.66 -12.16 -9.36
C LEU A 4 35.51 -11.54 -7.98
N LEU A 5 36.57 -10.87 -7.52
CA LEU A 5 36.58 -10.08 -6.29
C LEU A 5 35.75 -8.81 -6.53
N LEU A 6 34.49 -8.80 -6.09
CA LEU A 6 33.64 -7.62 -6.07
C LEU A 6 34.13 -6.66 -4.97
N HIS A 7 34.84 -5.61 -5.40
CA HIS A 7 35.32 -4.54 -4.52
C HIS A 7 34.15 -3.62 -4.14
N ILE A 8 33.66 -3.75 -2.90
CA ILE A 8 32.63 -2.87 -2.32
C ILE A 8 33.33 -1.63 -1.75
N PRO A 9 33.07 -0.40 -2.22
CA PRO A 9 33.65 0.80 -1.62
C PRO A 9 32.94 1.17 -0.30
N PRO A 10 33.65 1.75 0.69
CA PRO A 10 33.10 2.12 1.98
C PRO A 10 32.21 3.38 1.90
N PRO A 11 31.29 3.58 2.86
CA PRO A 11 30.41 4.73 2.88
C PRO A 11 31.19 5.98 3.30
N HIS A 12 30.73 7.13 2.83
CA HIS A 12 31.27 8.49 3.03
C HIS A 12 32.05 9.04 1.83
N SER A 13 31.31 9.34 0.76
CA SER A 13 31.60 10.47 -0.14
C SER A 13 30.31 10.83 -0.88
N SER A 14 29.79 12.03 -0.59
CA SER A 14 28.69 12.64 -1.31
C SER A 14 29.19 12.95 -2.73
N LEU A 15 28.63 12.29 -3.73
CA LEU A 15 28.84 12.63 -5.14
C LEU A 15 27.51 12.69 -5.85
N ALA A 16 27.16 13.90 -6.27
CA ALA A 16 26.05 14.21 -7.13
C ALA A 16 26.12 13.35 -8.41
N LEU A 17 25.08 12.56 -8.66
CA LEU A 17 24.91 11.87 -9.93
C LEU A 17 24.29 12.85 -10.93
N VAL A 18 25.15 13.56 -11.66
CA VAL A 18 24.83 14.26 -12.90
C VAL A 18 25.34 13.41 -14.06
N ALA A 19 24.43 12.94 -14.91
CA ALA A 19 24.56 12.68 -16.35
C ALA A 19 23.52 11.61 -16.75
N GLY A 20 22.83 11.68 -17.89
CA GLY A 20 22.94 12.60 -18.99
C GLY A 20 21.76 12.38 -19.94
N TRP A 21 21.23 13.49 -20.43
CA TRP A 21 20.25 13.53 -21.50
C TRP A 21 20.95 13.25 -22.84
N GLY A 22 20.37 12.40 -23.66
CA GLY A 22 20.79 12.19 -25.04
C GLY A 22 19.62 12.42 -25.98
N TYR A 23 19.69 13.50 -26.76
CA TYR A 23 19.02 13.57 -28.06
C TYR A 23 19.74 14.53 -29.00
N THR A 24 19.56 14.20 -30.26
CA THR A 24 20.36 14.48 -31.44
C THR A 24 20.15 15.90 -32.02
N THR A 25 21.13 16.29 -32.83
CA THR A 25 21.09 17.18 -34.01
C THR A 25 21.67 18.59 -33.88
N LEU A 26 22.64 18.77 -34.77
CA LEU A 26 23.50 19.89 -35.06
C LEU A 26 22.71 21.02 -35.72
N GLY A 27 22.61 22.17 -35.06
CA GLY A 27 21.99 23.38 -35.61
C GLY A 27 22.74 24.62 -35.13
N ARG A 28 23.57 25.18 -36.01
CA ARG A 28 24.37 26.39 -35.81
C ARG A 28 23.47 27.61 -35.52
N ALA A 29 23.52 28.16 -34.30
CA ALA A 29 22.84 29.41 -33.96
C ALA A 29 23.80 30.61 -34.05
N ARG A 30 23.42 31.63 -34.83
CA ARG A 30 23.97 33.00 -34.78
C ARG A 30 23.16 33.82 -33.77
N PRO A 31 23.74 34.78 -33.04
CA PRO A 31 22.98 35.61 -32.11
C PRO A 31 22.22 36.70 -32.89
N VAL A 32 20.89 36.76 -32.71
CA VAL A 32 20.07 37.92 -33.04
C VAL A 32 19.58 38.53 -31.73
N VAL A 33 19.94 39.79 -31.51
CA VAL A 33 19.56 40.62 -30.37
C VAL A 33 18.17 41.22 -30.63
N GLY A 34 17.30 41.12 -29.62
CA GLY A 34 16.20 42.06 -29.37
C GLY A 34 14.86 41.76 -30.01
N SER A 35 13.90 41.27 -29.22
CA SER A 35 12.65 41.97 -28.84
C SER A 35 11.55 40.99 -28.38
N HIS A 36 11.16 41.16 -27.12
CA HIS A 36 9.84 40.94 -26.53
C HIS A 36 8.87 39.93 -27.22
N LEU A 37 9.06 38.63 -26.99
CA LEU A 37 8.04 37.61 -27.27
C LEU A 37 7.27 37.26 -26.00
N ARG A 38 6.01 37.72 -25.94
CA ARG A 38 5.03 37.21 -24.98
C ARG A 38 4.73 35.76 -25.36
N VAL A 39 5.21 34.83 -24.55
CA VAL A 39 4.80 33.41 -24.64
C VAL A 39 3.39 33.33 -24.06
N GLY A 40 2.42 33.00 -24.91
CA GLY A 40 1.08 32.63 -24.45
C GLY A 40 1.18 31.32 -23.68
N GLU A 41 0.98 31.39 -22.37
CA GLU A 41 0.73 30.21 -21.53
C GLU A 41 -0.62 29.60 -21.89
N GLY A 42 -0.64 28.80 -22.95
CA GLY A 42 -1.62 27.73 -23.09
C GLY A 42 -1.27 26.63 -22.10
N LEU A 43 -1.64 26.82 -20.84
CA LEU A 43 -1.52 25.80 -19.80
C LEU A 43 -2.46 24.65 -20.20
N LEU A 44 -1.91 23.55 -20.71
CA LEU A 44 -2.69 22.33 -20.84
C LEU A 44 -3.06 21.90 -19.41
N PRO A 45 -4.31 21.55 -19.11
CA PRO A 45 -4.64 21.04 -17.78
C PRO A 45 -3.99 19.67 -17.64
N THR A 46 -2.80 19.61 -17.05
CA THR A 46 -2.28 18.39 -16.45
C THR A 46 -3.01 18.18 -15.12
N SER A 47 -4.33 18.04 -15.16
CA SER A 47 -5.10 17.78 -13.95
C SER A 47 -5.12 16.28 -13.68
N ALA A 48 -3.95 15.67 -13.49
CA ALA A 48 -3.90 14.42 -12.76
C ALA A 48 -4.51 14.71 -11.38
N PRO A 49 -5.46 13.90 -10.89
CA PRO A 49 -6.06 14.14 -9.59
C PRO A 49 -4.97 14.20 -8.52
N PRO A 50 -5.14 15.04 -7.48
CA PRO A 50 -4.14 15.15 -6.42
C PRO A 50 -3.91 13.76 -5.79
N PRO A 51 -2.68 13.47 -5.31
CA PRO A 51 -2.37 12.19 -4.70
C PRO A 51 -3.33 11.89 -3.55
N GLN A 52 -3.88 10.69 -3.54
CA GLN A 52 -4.83 10.22 -2.52
C GLN A 52 -4.12 9.22 -1.60
N LEU A 53 -4.34 9.32 -0.29
CA LEU A 53 -3.82 8.34 0.65
C LEU A 53 -4.56 7.01 0.47
N LEU A 54 -3.82 5.95 0.12
CA LEU A 54 -4.40 4.62 -0.04
C LEU A 54 -4.11 3.79 1.21
N HIS A 55 -5.17 3.22 1.78
CA HIS A 55 -5.09 2.39 2.97
C HIS A 55 -5.04 0.91 2.59
N VAL A 56 -4.03 0.20 3.10
CA VAL A 56 -3.81 -1.22 2.80
C VAL A 56 -3.73 -1.98 4.11
N ALA A 57 -4.60 -2.96 4.31
CA ALA A 57 -4.63 -3.81 5.50
C ALA A 57 -4.10 -5.22 5.19
N ILE A 58 -3.25 -5.74 6.07
CA ILE A 58 -2.59 -7.04 5.90
C ILE A 58 -2.51 -7.74 7.25
N VAL A 59 -2.87 -9.03 7.26
CA VAL A 59 -2.60 -9.92 8.40
C VAL A 59 -1.28 -10.64 8.14
N CYS A 60 -0.29 -10.46 9.01
CA CYS A 60 1.03 -11.05 8.87
C CYS A 60 1.50 -11.63 10.21
N ALA A 61 1.73 -12.93 10.28
CA ALA A 61 2.13 -13.60 11.51
C ALA A 61 3.30 -14.55 11.30
N GLY A 62 4.29 -14.48 12.18
CA GLY A 62 5.49 -15.29 12.14
C GLY A 62 6.52 -14.87 11.07
N HIS A 63 7.62 -15.62 11.05
CA HIS A 63 8.83 -15.24 10.31
C HIS A 63 8.69 -15.38 8.79
N ASN A 64 8.03 -16.45 8.30
CA ASN A 64 7.88 -16.70 6.86
C ASN A 64 6.96 -15.64 6.23
N SER A 65 5.81 -15.39 6.85
CA SER A 65 4.86 -14.37 6.39
C SER A 65 5.49 -12.97 6.34
N SER A 66 6.41 -12.67 7.27
CA SER A 66 7.17 -11.40 7.24
C SER A 66 8.10 -11.28 6.02
N ARG A 67 8.67 -12.40 5.53
CA ARG A 67 9.50 -12.42 4.31
C ARG A 67 8.66 -12.24 3.05
N ASP A 68 7.49 -12.86 3.02
CA ASP A 68 6.55 -12.70 1.89
C ASP A 68 6.03 -11.27 1.85
N LEU A 69 5.65 -10.71 3.00
CA LEU A 69 5.23 -9.32 3.13
C LEU A 69 6.32 -8.32 2.69
N ASN A 70 7.59 -8.57 2.99
CA ASN A 70 8.69 -7.75 2.48
C ASN A 70 8.71 -7.69 0.95
N THR A 71 8.46 -8.82 0.28
CA THR A 71 8.35 -8.90 -1.18
C THR A 71 7.14 -8.13 -1.68
N LEU A 72 5.97 -8.34 -1.07
CA LEU A 72 4.75 -7.60 -1.38
C LEU A 72 4.97 -6.10 -1.28
N VAL A 73 5.43 -5.61 -0.12
CA VAL A 73 5.60 -4.17 0.12
C VAL A 73 6.57 -3.59 -0.89
N LYS A 74 7.71 -4.24 -1.17
CA LYS A 74 8.65 -3.76 -2.20
C LYS A 74 8.00 -3.67 -3.58
N SER A 75 7.23 -4.67 -3.99
CA SER A 75 6.53 -4.64 -5.28
C SER A 75 5.51 -3.49 -5.35
N VAL A 76 4.76 -3.25 -4.28
CA VAL A 76 3.82 -2.11 -4.19
C VAL A 76 4.58 -0.78 -4.23
N LEU A 77 5.65 -0.65 -3.44
CA LEU A 77 6.46 0.58 -3.39
C LEU A 77 7.15 0.90 -4.72
N PHE A 78 7.46 -0.11 -5.54
CA PHE A 78 8.07 0.07 -6.85
C PHE A 78 7.12 0.73 -7.86
N TYR A 79 5.83 0.37 -7.84
CA TYR A 79 4.85 0.88 -8.81
C TYR A 79 3.97 2.02 -8.30
N ARG A 80 3.93 2.29 -6.99
CA ARG A 80 3.02 3.29 -6.42
C ARG A 80 3.28 4.69 -6.95
N LYS A 81 2.20 5.44 -7.18
CA LYS A 81 2.23 6.89 -7.44
C LYS A 81 1.59 7.72 -6.32
N ASN A 82 0.97 7.05 -5.36
CA ASN A 82 0.20 7.64 -4.27
C ASN A 82 0.86 7.37 -2.90
N PRO A 83 0.64 8.24 -1.90
CA PRO A 83 1.00 7.95 -0.52
C PRO A 83 0.23 6.72 -0.01
N LEU A 84 0.88 5.92 0.85
CA LEU A 84 0.30 4.69 1.37
C LEU A 84 0.26 4.71 2.90
N HIS A 85 -0.78 4.11 3.47
CA HIS A 85 -0.81 3.75 4.88
C HIS A 85 -1.05 2.25 5.03
N PHE A 86 -0.08 1.54 5.60
CA PHE A 86 -0.19 0.12 5.89
C PHE A 86 -0.77 -0.11 7.29
N HIS A 87 -1.83 -0.90 7.36
CA HIS A 87 -2.43 -1.39 8.59
C HIS A 87 -2.06 -2.86 8.77
N LEU A 88 -1.16 -3.16 9.70
CA LEU A 88 -0.56 -4.47 9.86
C LEU A 88 -1.08 -5.13 11.13
N VAL A 89 -1.86 -6.20 10.99
CA VAL A 89 -2.22 -7.08 12.11
C VAL A 89 -1.12 -8.11 12.27
N THR A 90 -0.45 -8.10 13.41
CA THR A 90 0.79 -8.87 13.61
C THR A 90 0.84 -9.57 14.95
N ASP A 91 1.53 -10.71 14.99
CA ASP A 91 2.05 -11.27 16.24
C ASP A 91 3.33 -10.54 16.68
N ALA A 92 3.81 -10.80 17.88
CA ALA A 92 5.02 -10.16 18.42
C ALA A 92 6.26 -10.37 17.55
N VAL A 93 6.38 -11.55 16.91
CA VAL A 93 7.52 -11.88 16.03
C VAL A 93 7.50 -11.03 14.77
N ALA A 94 6.37 -11.02 14.04
CA ALA A 94 6.25 -10.24 12.81
C ALA A 94 6.36 -8.74 13.10
N ARG A 95 5.78 -8.27 14.21
CA ARG A 95 5.87 -6.87 14.63
C ARG A 95 7.30 -6.39 14.74
N ASN A 96 8.16 -7.10 15.49
CA ASN A 96 9.56 -6.73 15.67
C ASN A 96 10.32 -6.65 14.34
N ILE A 97 10.07 -7.60 13.43
CA ILE A 97 10.71 -7.64 12.12
C ILE A 97 10.26 -6.45 11.27
N LEU A 98 8.94 -6.22 11.20
CA LEU A 98 8.35 -5.21 10.33
C LEU A 98 8.61 -3.79 10.84
N GLU A 99 8.56 -3.55 12.15
CA GLU A 99 8.96 -2.27 12.74
C GLU A 99 10.40 -1.93 12.36
N MET A 100 11.33 -2.88 12.46
CA MET A 100 12.72 -2.68 12.04
C MET A 100 12.84 -2.42 10.54
N LEU A 101 12.11 -3.16 9.69
CA LEU A 101 12.12 -2.96 8.24
C LEU A 101 11.63 -1.55 7.86
N PHE A 102 10.45 -1.14 8.34
CA PHE A 102 9.91 0.18 8.00
C PHE A 102 10.72 1.32 8.61
N HIS A 103 11.26 1.14 9.81
CA HIS A 103 12.16 2.12 10.42
C HIS A 103 13.43 2.31 9.59
N THR A 104 14.06 1.22 9.13
CA THR A 104 15.32 1.28 8.38
C THR A 104 15.16 1.71 6.93
N TRP A 105 14.04 1.37 6.28
CA TRP A 105 13.80 1.79 4.90
C TRP A 105 13.53 3.29 4.77
N MET A 106 12.97 3.92 5.82
CA MET A 106 12.67 5.36 5.87
C MET A 106 11.95 5.86 4.60
N VAL A 107 10.98 5.08 4.12
CA VAL A 107 10.34 5.34 2.83
C VAL A 107 9.44 6.59 2.96
N PRO A 108 9.61 7.62 2.12
CA PRO A 108 8.79 8.82 2.20
C PRO A 108 7.34 8.51 1.86
N ALA A 109 6.41 9.26 2.45
CA ALA A 109 4.98 9.14 2.17
C ALA A 109 4.43 7.71 2.37
N VAL A 110 4.96 7.00 3.37
CA VAL A 110 4.46 5.70 3.85
C VAL A 110 4.19 5.83 5.34
N GLY A 111 2.93 5.65 5.74
CA GLY A 111 2.52 5.46 7.13
C GLY A 111 2.36 3.97 7.44
N VAL A 112 2.59 3.58 8.70
CA VAL A 112 2.37 2.21 9.17
C VAL A 112 1.73 2.25 10.56
N SER A 113 0.69 1.44 10.76
CA SER A 113 0.07 1.18 12.06
C SER A 113 0.02 -0.32 12.32
N PHE A 114 0.34 -0.70 13.55
CA PHE A 114 0.38 -2.10 13.98
C PHE A 114 -0.74 -2.41 14.97
N TYR A 115 -1.39 -3.54 14.79
CA TYR A 115 -2.47 -4.06 15.63
C TYR A 115 -2.09 -5.45 16.14
N ASP A 116 -2.34 -5.71 17.43
CA ASP A 116 -1.97 -6.99 18.03
C ASP A 116 -2.98 -8.09 17.65
N LEU A 117 -2.47 -9.15 17.05
CA LEU A 117 -3.27 -10.31 16.68
C LEU A 117 -3.87 -11.02 17.90
N GLU A 118 -3.18 -11.03 19.04
CA GLU A 118 -3.67 -11.70 20.24
C GLU A 118 -4.90 -11.00 20.86
N GLU A 119 -5.07 -9.69 20.64
CA GLU A 119 -6.27 -8.95 21.04
C GLU A 119 -7.50 -9.32 20.20
N LEU A 120 -7.29 -9.68 18.92
CA LEU A 120 -8.36 -9.99 17.97
C LEU A 120 -8.76 -11.47 18.00
N LYS A 121 -7.84 -12.33 18.43
CA LYS A 121 -7.99 -13.79 18.44
C LYS A 121 -9.26 -14.32 19.13
N PRO A 122 -9.73 -13.76 20.27
CA PRO A 122 -10.96 -14.23 20.90
C PRO A 122 -12.22 -14.10 20.04
N GLN A 123 -12.22 -13.20 19.04
CA GLN A 123 -13.39 -12.94 18.19
C GLN A 123 -13.65 -14.05 17.16
N VAL A 124 -12.64 -14.87 16.85
CA VAL A 124 -12.73 -15.95 15.86
C VAL A 124 -12.38 -17.33 16.41
N SER A 125 -11.91 -17.41 17.65
CA SER A 125 -11.50 -18.67 18.30
C SER A 125 -12.64 -19.67 18.46
N TRP A 126 -13.90 -19.21 18.42
CA TRP A 126 -15.09 -20.06 18.45
C TRP A 126 -15.30 -20.85 17.15
N ILE A 127 -14.65 -20.45 16.05
CA ILE A 127 -14.75 -21.13 14.75
C ILE A 127 -13.75 -22.29 14.72
N PRO A 128 -14.19 -23.55 14.66
CA PRO A 128 -13.28 -24.68 14.63
C PRO A 128 -12.40 -24.65 13.39
N ASN A 129 -11.10 -24.81 13.58
CA ASN A 129 -10.15 -24.85 12.48
C ASN A 129 -9.07 -25.92 12.74
N LYS A 130 -8.77 -26.74 11.72
CA LYS A 130 -7.70 -27.76 11.74
C LYS A 130 -6.54 -27.43 10.79
N HIS A 131 -6.70 -26.39 9.98
CA HIS A 131 -5.72 -25.98 9.00
C HIS A 131 -4.74 -24.97 9.61
N TYR A 132 -3.45 -25.15 9.36
CA TYR A 132 -2.39 -24.31 9.92
C TYR A 132 -2.54 -22.83 9.52
N SER A 133 -3.05 -22.54 8.32
CA SER A 133 -3.32 -21.15 7.89
C SER A 133 -4.65 -20.60 8.40
N GLY A 134 -5.54 -21.45 8.91
CA GLY A 134 -6.92 -21.05 9.11
C GLY A 134 -7.10 -20.02 10.22
N LEU A 135 -6.23 -19.96 11.24
CA LEU A 135 -6.33 -18.88 12.23
C LEU A 135 -6.07 -17.52 11.58
N TYR A 136 -5.01 -17.39 10.79
CA TYR A 136 -4.65 -16.15 10.11
C TYR A 136 -5.62 -15.79 8.99
N GLY A 137 -6.17 -16.79 8.29
CA GLY A 137 -7.27 -16.61 7.35
C GLY A 137 -8.52 -16.06 8.04
N LEU A 138 -8.86 -16.59 9.22
CA LEU A 138 -10.00 -16.12 10.02
C LEU A 138 -9.78 -14.71 10.58
N MET A 139 -8.54 -14.31 10.90
CA MET A 139 -8.26 -12.94 11.34
C MET A 139 -8.65 -11.88 10.31
N LYS A 140 -8.71 -12.22 9.02
CA LYS A 140 -9.18 -11.29 7.99
C LYS A 140 -10.66 -10.90 8.19
N LEU A 141 -11.47 -11.75 8.83
CA LEU A 141 -12.88 -11.48 9.11
C LEU A 141 -13.08 -10.38 10.17
N VAL A 142 -12.09 -10.18 11.04
CA VAL A 142 -12.16 -9.20 12.14
C VAL A 142 -11.41 -7.91 11.86
N LEU A 143 -10.77 -7.80 10.69
CA LEU A 143 -10.14 -6.56 10.23
C LEU A 143 -11.06 -5.34 10.31
N PRO A 144 -12.35 -5.39 9.91
CA PRO A 144 -13.22 -4.22 10.03
C PRO A 144 -13.36 -3.68 11.46
N GLY A 145 -13.26 -4.54 12.48
CA GLY A 145 -13.31 -4.14 13.89
C GLY A 145 -11.97 -3.70 14.47
N ALA A 146 -10.86 -4.09 13.84
CA ALA A 146 -9.51 -3.72 14.27
C ALA A 146 -9.06 -2.35 13.70
N LEU A 147 -9.59 -1.97 12.54
CA LEU A 147 -9.22 -0.74 11.83
C LEU A 147 -9.92 0.49 12.43
N PRO A 148 -9.39 1.71 12.18
CA PRO A 148 -10.00 2.94 12.68
C PRO A 148 -11.46 3.08 12.21
N PRO A 149 -12.38 3.48 13.10
CA PRO A 149 -13.81 3.50 12.79
C PRO A 149 -14.21 4.54 11.73
N ASP A 150 -13.37 5.54 11.50
CA ASP A 150 -13.51 6.59 10.49
C ASP A 150 -12.90 6.21 9.13
N LEU A 151 -12.26 5.04 9.03
CA LEU A 151 -11.66 4.57 7.78
C LEU A 151 -12.73 4.11 6.79
N ALA A 152 -13.04 4.97 5.81
CA ALA A 152 -14.11 4.70 4.84
C ALA A 152 -13.81 3.52 3.88
N ARG A 153 -12.55 3.33 3.48
CA ARG A 153 -12.14 2.35 2.46
C ARG A 153 -10.75 1.80 2.76
N VAL A 154 -10.54 0.52 2.50
CA VAL A 154 -9.26 -0.17 2.71
C VAL A 154 -9.13 -1.35 1.75
N ILE A 155 -7.95 -1.53 1.16
CA ILE A 155 -7.63 -2.73 0.38
C ILE A 155 -7.06 -3.76 1.34
N VAL A 156 -7.69 -4.94 1.44
CA VAL A 156 -7.13 -6.06 2.20
C VAL A 156 -6.30 -6.93 1.25
N LEU A 157 -5.05 -7.21 1.61
CA LEU A 157 -4.14 -8.06 0.84
C LEU A 157 -3.61 -9.23 1.67
N ASP A 158 -3.31 -10.32 0.97
CA ASP A 158 -2.59 -11.48 1.51
C ASP A 158 -1.08 -11.24 1.39
N THR A 159 -0.26 -11.88 2.24
CA THR A 159 1.19 -11.63 2.27
C THR A 159 1.96 -12.17 1.06
N ASP A 160 1.36 -13.08 0.30
CA ASP A 160 1.95 -13.76 -0.86
C ASP A 160 1.56 -13.13 -2.21
N VAL A 161 0.93 -11.96 -2.21
CA VAL A 161 0.62 -11.20 -3.43
C VAL A 161 1.83 -10.38 -3.89
N THR A 162 2.05 -10.33 -5.20
CA THR A 162 3.05 -9.47 -5.84
C THR A 162 2.39 -8.53 -6.84
N PHE A 163 2.73 -7.25 -6.78
CA PHE A 163 2.21 -6.23 -7.71
C PHE A 163 3.13 -6.09 -8.93
N ALA A 164 2.50 -5.96 -10.10
CA ALA A 164 3.16 -5.65 -11.37
C ALA A 164 2.68 -4.32 -11.98
N SER A 165 1.81 -3.60 -11.28
CA SER A 165 1.27 -2.29 -11.66
C SER A 165 0.90 -1.47 -10.43
N ASP A 166 0.40 -0.24 -10.65
CA ASP A 166 0.07 0.69 -9.56
C ASP A 166 -1.17 0.22 -8.79
N ILE A 167 -1.05 0.08 -7.47
CA ILE A 167 -2.16 -0.30 -6.57
C ILE A 167 -3.34 0.68 -6.63
N ALA A 168 -3.13 1.91 -7.10
CA ALA A 168 -4.21 2.87 -7.32
C ALA A 168 -5.27 2.37 -8.32
N GLU A 169 -4.92 1.47 -9.24
CA GLU A 169 -5.87 0.83 -10.16
C GLU A 169 -6.91 -0.02 -9.40
N LEU A 170 -6.47 -0.74 -8.37
CA LEU A 170 -7.36 -1.49 -7.48
C LEU A 170 -8.21 -0.55 -6.63
N TRP A 171 -7.62 0.54 -6.14
CA TRP A 171 -8.35 1.54 -5.37
C TRP A 171 -9.47 2.23 -6.18
N ALA A 172 -9.27 2.45 -7.48
CA ALA A 172 -10.28 3.05 -8.35
C ALA A 172 -11.58 2.22 -8.40
N LEU A 173 -11.51 0.91 -8.17
CA LEU A 173 -12.69 0.03 -8.18
C LEU A 173 -13.70 0.38 -7.09
N PHE A 174 -13.30 1.06 -6.01
CA PHE A 174 -14.24 1.53 -4.98
C PHE A 174 -15.34 2.45 -5.53
N ALA A 175 -15.08 3.17 -6.63
CA ALA A 175 -16.09 4.02 -7.27
C ALA A 175 -17.33 3.23 -7.72
N HIS A 176 -17.17 1.94 -8.05
CA HIS A 176 -18.26 1.08 -8.51
C HIS A 176 -19.13 0.53 -7.38
N PHE A 177 -18.67 0.55 -6.12
CA PHE A 177 -19.45 0.04 -4.99
C PHE A 177 -20.45 1.05 -4.40
N SER A 178 -20.44 2.30 -4.89
CA SER A 178 -21.29 3.37 -4.38
C SER A 178 -22.72 3.37 -4.95
N GLY A 179 -23.08 2.35 -5.76
CA GLY A 179 -24.32 2.33 -6.55
C GLY A 179 -25.51 1.54 -5.98
N GLU A 180 -25.39 0.79 -4.87
CA GLU A 180 -26.41 -0.22 -4.54
C GLU A 180 -26.71 -0.41 -3.03
N ARG A 181 -26.71 0.69 -2.26
CA ARG A 181 -27.24 0.69 -0.88
C ARG A 181 -28.31 1.77 -0.67
N SER A 182 -29.39 1.66 -1.43
CA SER A 182 -30.69 2.29 -1.15
C SER A 182 -31.79 1.26 -0.89
N GLY A 183 -31.40 0.07 -0.38
CA GLY A 183 -32.33 -0.90 0.17
C GLY A 183 -32.53 -0.62 1.66
N THR A 184 -33.57 0.14 2.00
CA THR A 184 -34.15 0.15 3.35
C THR A 184 -34.42 -1.31 3.72
N GLN A 185 -33.68 -1.87 4.68
CA GLN A 185 -33.99 -3.20 5.18
C GLN A 185 -35.37 -3.14 5.83
N PRO A 186 -36.39 -3.88 5.33
CA PRO A 186 -37.68 -3.90 5.99
C PRO A 186 -37.49 -4.51 7.38
N GLN A 187 -37.99 -3.83 8.41
CA GLN A 187 -38.04 -4.41 9.74
C GLN A 187 -38.76 -5.77 9.67
N PRO A 188 -38.24 -6.80 10.35
CA PRO A 188 -38.94 -8.08 10.41
C PRO A 188 -40.31 -7.87 11.05
N ALA A 189 -41.37 -8.29 10.36
CA ALA A 189 -42.73 -8.25 10.89
C ALA A 189 -42.79 -9.03 12.22
N PRO A 190 -43.48 -8.53 13.26
CA PRO A 190 -43.61 -9.24 14.52
C PRO A 190 -44.32 -10.58 14.28
N LEU A 191 -43.71 -11.66 14.78
CA LEU A 191 -44.28 -13.01 14.69
C LEU A 191 -45.63 -13.04 15.43
N PRO A 192 -46.70 -13.57 14.81
CA PRO A 192 -47.99 -13.67 15.46
C PRO A 192 -47.95 -14.73 16.56
N GLY A 193 -48.19 -14.28 17.80
CA GLY A 193 -48.79 -15.07 18.87
C GLY A 193 -47.99 -16.28 19.37
N LEU A 194 -47.26 -16.10 20.46
CA LEU A 194 -47.16 -17.15 21.48
C LEU A 194 -47.55 -16.54 22.83
N SER A 195 -48.85 -16.58 23.12
CA SER A 195 -49.34 -16.49 24.48
C SER A 195 -49.21 -17.87 25.11
N ARG A 196 -48.34 -18.00 26.12
CA ARG A 196 -48.53 -18.88 27.27
C ARG A 196 -47.68 -18.40 28.43
#